data_AF-A0A2C9CJ00-F1
#
_entry.id   AF-A0A2C9CJ00-F1
#
_cell.length_a   1.000
_cell.length_b   1.000
_cell.length_c   1.000
_cell.angle_alpha   90.00
_cell.angle_beta   90.00
_cell.angle_gamma   90.00
#
_symmetry.space_group_name_H-M   'P 1'
#
loop_
_entity.id
_entity.type
_entity.pdbx_description
1 polymer ?
#
loop_
_entity_poly.entity_id
_entity_poly.type
_entity_poly.pdbx_seq_one_letter_code
_entity_poly.pdbx_strand_id
1 'polypeptide(L)'
;MSQFPIKGWPADVVNNLNNLISDIIRRREIKEFYIGRTNDCNATQSRHGCDDIFALYETNSSENAITVEDTLIRKFFGHPKCNNDNSHGGGGVSSEYIYYVYLASWY
;
A
#
# COMPACT_ATOMS: atom_id res chain seq x y z
N MET A 1 -17.24 0.19 9.46
CA MET A 1 -16.24 -0.24 8.46
C MET A 1 -15.76 1.01 7.76
N SER A 2 -14.48 1.36 7.87
CA SER A 2 -13.94 2.52 7.15
C SER A 2 -14.03 2.23 5.65
N GLN A 3 -14.57 3.17 4.88
CA GLN A 3 -14.70 3.04 3.43
C GLN A 3 -13.30 3.17 2.80
N PHE A 4 -12.91 2.17 2.01
CA PHE A 4 -11.66 2.19 1.25
C PHE A 4 -11.93 2.55 -0.21
N PRO A 5 -10.99 3.24 -0.87
CA PRO A 5 -9.74 3.79 -0.33
C PRO A 5 -9.95 5.07 0.51
N ILE A 6 -9.09 5.30 1.51
CA ILE A 6 -9.10 6.52 2.33
C ILE A 6 -8.54 7.69 1.50
N LYS A 7 -9.12 8.89 1.65
CA LYS A 7 -8.67 10.13 1.00
C LYS A 7 -8.31 11.18 2.06
N GLY A 8 -7.46 12.14 1.71
CA GLY A 8 -7.07 13.24 2.60
C GLY A 8 -5.57 13.54 2.57
N TRP A 9 -5.13 14.45 3.45
CA TRP A 9 -3.71 14.76 3.58
C TRP A 9 -2.96 13.61 4.28
N PRO A 10 -1.70 13.32 3.90
CA PRO A 10 -0.91 12.25 4.50
C PRO A 10 -0.90 12.27 6.04
N ALA A 11 -0.72 13.45 6.65
CA ALA A 11 -0.65 13.60 8.10
C ALA A 11 -1.94 13.15 8.82
N ASP A 12 -3.10 13.28 8.16
CA ASP A 12 -4.40 12.96 8.75
C ASP A 12 -4.76 11.47 8.62
N VAL A 13 -4.23 10.79 7.59
CA VAL A 13 -4.65 9.44 7.21
C VAL A 13 -3.67 8.34 7.65
N VAL A 14 -2.38 8.65 7.79
CA VAL A 14 -1.33 7.64 8.03
C VAL A 14 -1.59 6.80 9.29
N ASN A 15 -2.07 7.40 10.37
CA ASN A 15 -2.37 6.63 11.59
C ASN A 15 -3.49 5.62 11.39
N ASN A 16 -4.53 5.99 10.64
CA ASN A 16 -5.63 5.07 10.31
C ASN A 16 -5.16 3.95 9.40
N LEU A 17 -4.32 4.27 8.40
CA LEU A 17 -3.70 3.30 7.49
C LEU A 17 -2.80 2.31 8.25
N ASN A 18 -2.02 2.78 9.22
CA ASN A 18 -1.17 1.93 10.06
C ASN A 18 -1.98 0.89 10.85
N ASN A 19 -3.06 1.33 11.50
CA ASN A 19 -3.92 0.43 12.27
C ASN A 19 -4.56 -0.62 11.36
N LEU A 20 -5.07 -0.18 10.22
CA LEU A 20 -5.65 -1.06 9.22
C LEU A 20 -4.68 -2.12 8.71
N ILE A 21 -3.48 -1.73 8.27
CA ILE A 21 -2.48 -2.67 7.78
C ILE A 21 -2.15 -3.67 8.88
N SER A 22 -1.98 -3.20 10.13
CA SER A 22 -1.73 -4.08 11.27
C SER A 22 -2.83 -5.11 11.46
N ASP A 23 -4.09 -4.72 11.34
CA ASP A 23 -5.24 -5.62 11.47
C ASP A 23 -5.31 -6.63 10.31
N ILE A 24 -4.94 -6.24 9.10
CA ILE A 24 -4.86 -7.14 7.93
C ILE A 24 -3.74 -8.17 8.14
N ILE A 25 -2.50 -7.73 8.41
CA ILE A 25 -1.32 -8.62 8.43
C ILE A 25 -1.27 -9.54 9.66
N ARG A 26 -2.01 -9.19 10.73
CA ARG A 26 -2.18 -10.04 11.93
C ARG A 26 -2.96 -11.32 11.63
N ARG A 27 -3.76 -11.32 10.56
CA ARG A 27 -4.48 -12.51 10.12
C ARG A 27 -3.50 -13.64 9.82
N ARG A 28 -3.81 -14.84 10.30
CA ARG A 28 -2.89 -15.98 10.26
C ARG A 28 -2.69 -16.50 8.84
N GLU A 29 -3.74 -16.38 8.02
CA GLU A 29 -3.74 -16.74 6.62
C GLU A 29 -2.75 -15.91 5.81
N ILE A 30 -2.48 -14.64 6.15
CA ILE A 30 -1.50 -13.83 5.43
C ILE A 30 -0.09 -14.40 5.66
N LYS A 31 0.54 -14.92 4.60
CA LYS A 31 1.94 -15.37 4.61
C LYS A 31 2.89 -14.20 4.39
N GLU A 32 2.59 -13.39 3.38
CA GLU A 32 3.41 -12.25 2.97
C GLU A 32 2.53 -11.07 2.58
N PHE A 33 3.10 -9.87 2.65
CA PHE A 33 2.48 -8.65 2.13
C PHE A 33 3.52 -7.69 1.57
N TYR A 34 3.07 -6.83 0.66
CA TYR A 34 3.86 -5.79 0.02
C TYR A 34 3.06 -4.49 -0.04
N ILE A 35 3.68 -3.37 0.33
CA ILE A 35 3.08 -2.04 0.23
C ILE A 35 3.66 -1.34 -0.99
N GLY A 36 2.81 -0.77 -1.83
CA GLY A 36 3.27 -0.06 -3.02
C GLY A 36 2.33 1.03 -3.48
N ARG A 37 2.72 1.73 -4.55
CA ARG A 37 1.90 2.70 -5.27
C ARG A 37 1.52 2.17 -6.65
N THR A 38 0.31 2.50 -7.10
CA THR A 38 -0.14 2.21 -8.46
C THR A 38 -1.24 3.17 -8.90
N ASN A 39 -1.47 3.26 -10.19
CA ASN A 39 -2.64 3.88 -10.80
C ASN A 39 -3.70 2.84 -11.22
N ASP A 40 -3.32 1.56 -11.29
CA ASP A 40 -4.19 0.45 -11.70
C ASP A 40 -3.97 -0.76 -10.78
N CYS A 41 -4.88 -0.94 -9.81
CA CYS A 41 -4.84 -2.07 -8.89
C CYS A 41 -5.01 -3.43 -9.58
N ASN A 42 -5.81 -3.53 -10.65
CA ASN A 42 -6.08 -4.81 -11.32
C ASN A 42 -4.84 -5.29 -12.09
N ALA A 43 -4.22 -4.39 -12.85
CA ALA A 43 -2.97 -4.67 -13.54
C ALA A 43 -1.85 -5.00 -12.53
N THR A 44 -1.83 -4.30 -11.39
CA THR A 44 -0.84 -4.52 -10.34
C THR A 44 -1.01 -5.90 -9.68
N GLN A 45 -2.25 -6.31 -9.39
CA GLN A 45 -2.52 -7.63 -8.82
C GLN A 45 -1.99 -8.73 -9.74
N SER A 46 -2.29 -8.60 -11.04
CA SER A 46 -1.82 -9.53 -12.06
C SER A 46 -0.29 -9.56 -12.18
N ARG A 47 0.36 -8.39 -12.09
CA ARG A 47 1.83 -8.27 -12.16
C ARG A 47 2.54 -8.88 -10.95
N HIS A 48 2.00 -8.68 -9.75
CA HIS A 48 2.58 -9.24 -8.52
C HIS A 48 2.23 -10.72 -8.33
N GLY A 49 1.18 -11.22 -9.00
CA GLY A 49 0.68 -12.58 -8.76
C GLY A 49 0.24 -12.77 -7.31
N CYS A 50 -0.32 -11.72 -6.70
CA CYS A 50 -0.85 -11.76 -5.34
C CYS A 50 -2.31 -12.21 -5.32
N ASP A 51 -2.73 -12.78 -4.19
CA ASP A 51 -4.10 -13.26 -4.03
C ASP A 51 -5.08 -12.08 -3.92
N ASP A 52 -4.68 -11.01 -3.22
CA ASP A 52 -5.48 -9.80 -3.03
C ASP A 52 -4.66 -8.52 -3.17
N ILE A 53 -5.34 -7.45 -3.59
CA ILE A 53 -4.88 -6.06 -3.47
C ILE A 53 -5.92 -5.23 -2.71
N PHE A 54 -5.45 -4.60 -1.63
CA PHE A 54 -6.23 -3.63 -0.87
C PHE A 54 -5.80 -2.21 -1.28
N ALA A 55 -6.66 -1.47 -1.97
CA ALA A 55 -6.45 -0.05 -2.20
C ALA A 55 -6.66 0.72 -0.88
N LEU A 56 -5.58 1.16 -0.24
CA LEU A 56 -5.62 1.73 1.10
C LEU A 56 -5.86 3.23 1.08
N TYR A 57 -5.17 3.94 0.20
CA TYR A 57 -5.18 5.41 0.08
C TYR A 57 -5.33 5.81 -1.38
N GLU A 58 -6.14 6.82 -1.68
CA GLU A 58 -6.34 7.39 -3.01
C GLU A 58 -6.05 8.90 -2.99
N THR A 59 -5.31 9.37 -3.99
CA THR A 59 -4.98 10.78 -4.18
C THR A 59 -4.75 11.10 -5.65
N ASN A 60 -4.89 12.36 -6.03
CA ASN A 60 -4.46 12.88 -7.33
C ASN A 60 -3.06 13.53 -7.28
N SER A 61 -2.43 13.56 -6.11
CA SER A 61 -1.08 14.08 -5.90
C SER A 61 -0.07 12.94 -5.78
N SER A 62 0.88 12.88 -6.70
CA SER A 62 1.97 11.91 -6.67
C SER A 62 2.83 12.07 -5.42
N GLU A 63 3.08 13.31 -4.97
CA GLU A 63 3.83 13.61 -3.75
C GLU A 63 3.13 13.06 -2.49
N ASN A 64 1.80 13.18 -2.42
CA ASN A 64 1.04 12.62 -1.31
C ASN A 64 1.10 11.09 -1.32
N ALA A 65 0.96 10.47 -2.50
CA ALA A 65 1.08 9.02 -2.63
C ALA A 65 2.49 8.57 -2.21
N ILE A 66 3.53 9.30 -2.63
CA ILE A 66 4.92 9.02 -2.27
C ILE A 66 5.12 9.10 -0.75
N THR A 67 4.67 10.19 -0.15
CA THR A 67 4.80 10.43 1.29
C THR A 67 4.11 9.34 2.11
N VAL A 68 2.89 8.95 1.72
CA VAL A 68 2.14 7.90 2.41
C VAL A 68 2.83 6.55 2.26
N GLU A 69 3.22 6.15 1.05
CA GLU A 69 3.91 4.87 0.81
C GLU A 69 5.22 4.79 1.61
N ASP A 70 6.09 5.78 1.49
CA ASP A 70 7.39 5.82 2.20
C ASP A 70 7.19 5.70 3.71
N THR A 71 6.17 6.38 4.25
CA THR A 71 5.86 6.35 5.68
C THR A 71 5.41 4.96 6.12
N LEU A 72 4.52 4.32 5.34
CA LEU A 72 4.02 2.98 5.64
C LEU A 72 5.12 1.92 5.48
N ILE A 73 5.92 1.97 4.41
CA ILE A 73 7.05 1.05 4.21
C ILE A 73 8.04 1.15 5.38
N ARG A 74 8.46 2.36 5.77
CA ARG A 74 9.37 2.54 6.93
C ARG A 74 8.81 1.96 8.22
N LYS A 75 7.47 2.00 8.38
CA LYS A 75 6.80 1.44 9.56
C LYS A 75 6.80 -0.08 9.56
N PHE A 76 6.61 -0.72 8.42
CA PHE A 76 6.39 -2.17 8.29
C PHE A 76 7.58 -2.96 7.74
N PHE A 77 8.64 -2.30 7.26
CA PHE A 77 9.86 -2.92 6.70
C PHE A 77 10.44 -4.03 7.61
N GLY A 78 10.46 -3.83 8.93
CA GLY A 78 10.97 -4.83 9.87
C GLY A 78 10.00 -5.96 10.21
N HIS A 79 8.80 -5.99 9.63
CA HIS A 79 7.80 -7.00 9.94
C HIS A 79 8.15 -8.33 9.23
N PRO A 80 8.09 -9.51 9.90
CA PRO A 80 8.52 -10.79 9.32
C PRO A 80 7.82 -11.22 8.02
N LYS A 81 6.61 -10.70 7.79
CA LYS A 81 5.79 -10.96 6.60
C LYS A 81 5.92 -9.90 5.51
N CYS A 82 6.71 -8.84 5.74
CA CYS A 82 6.85 -7.73 4.80
C CYS A 82 7.84 -8.12 3.70
N ASN A 83 7.41 -8.06 2.46
CA ASN A 83 8.22 -8.34 1.26
C ASN A 83 8.64 -7.05 0.54
N ASN A 84 8.62 -5.91 1.24
CA ASN A 84 9.26 -4.69 0.77
C ASN A 84 10.79 -4.82 1.00
N ASP A 85 11.46 -5.62 0.16
CA ASP A 85 12.93 -5.69 0.21
C ASP A 85 13.52 -4.30 0.01
N ASN A 86 14.55 -3.98 0.81
CA ASN A 86 15.13 -2.65 1.07
C ASN A 86 15.71 -1.91 -0.16
N SER A 87 15.53 -2.47 -1.36
CA SER A 87 15.86 -1.83 -2.62
C SER A 87 14.64 -1.02 -3.02
N HIS A 88 14.65 0.28 -2.73
CA HIS A 88 13.65 1.25 -3.18
C HIS A 88 13.24 0.98 -4.63
N GLY A 89 12.18 0.20 -4.80
CA GLY A 89 11.55 -0.07 -6.08
C GLY A 89 10.82 1.20 -6.46
N GLY A 90 11.57 2.15 -7.01
CA GLY A 90 11.04 3.34 -7.65
C GLY A 90 10.23 2.91 -8.87
N GLY A 91 9.05 2.36 -8.62
CA GLY A 91 8.05 2.15 -9.66
C GLY A 91 7.78 3.51 -10.26
N GLY A 92 8.20 3.69 -11.51
CA GLY A 92 7.94 4.90 -12.26
C GLY A 92 6.45 5.16 -12.27
N VAL A 93 6.05 6.27 -11.66
CA VAL A 93 4.65 6.65 -11.63
C VAL A 93 4.30 7.16 -13.02
N SER A 94 3.44 6.42 -13.73
CA SER A 94 2.80 6.89 -14.95
C SER A 94 2.16 8.26 -14.70
N SER A 95 2.11 9.11 -15.72
CA SER A 95 1.52 10.47 -15.68
C SER A 95 -0.02 10.46 -15.60
N GLU A 96 -0.59 9.53 -14.83
CA GLU A 96 -2.03 9.38 -14.66
C GLU A 96 -2.54 10.14 -13.44
N TYR A 97 -3.83 10.50 -13.48
CA TYR A 97 -4.45 11.47 -12.59
C TYR A 97 -4.81 10.94 -11.20
N ILE A 98 -4.80 9.63 -10.99
CA ILE A 98 -5.16 9.00 -9.71
C ILE A 98 -4.07 8.00 -9.31
N TYR A 99 -3.59 8.17 -8.09
CA TYR A 99 -2.62 7.31 -7.45
C TYR A 99 -3.25 6.63 -6.24
N TYR A 100 -3.00 5.34 -6.14
CA TYR A 100 -3.33 4.51 -5.00
C TYR A 100 -2.06 4.11 -4.26
N VAL A 101 -2.10 4.14 -2.93
CA VAL A 101 -1.21 3.30 -2.12
C VAL A 101 -1.98 2.05 -1.77
N TYR A 102 -1.39 0.89 -2.03
CA TYR A 102 -2.02 -0.40 -1.89
C TYR A 102 -1.21 -1.34 -1.00
N LEU A 103 -1.88 -2.38 -0.51
CA LEU A 103 -1.26 -3.56 0.10
C LEU A 103 -1.61 -4.78 -0.74
N ALA A 104 -0.60 -5.43 -1.32
CA ALA A 104 -0.71 -6.75 -1.90
C ALA A 104 -0.49 -7.79 -0.80
N SER A 105 -1.26 -8.88 -0.83
CA SER A 105 -1.12 -9.98 0.12
C SER A 105 -1.17 -11.36 -0.51
N TRP A 106 -0.48 -12.30 0.12
CA TRP A 106 -0.45 -13.71 -0.23
C TRP A 106 -0.90 -14.57 0.95
N TYR A 107 -1.76 -15.57 0.70
CA TYR A 107 -2.31 -16.48 1.71
C TYR A 107 -1.71 -17.88 1.68
#